data_AF-A0A2E9USH9-F1
#
_entry.id   AF-A0A2E9USH9-F1
#
_cell.length_a   1.000
_cell.length_b   1.000
_cell.length_c   1.000
_cell.angle_alpha   90.00
_cell.angle_beta   90.00
_cell.angle_gamma   90.00
#
_symmetry.space_group_name_H-M   'P 1'
#
loop_
_entity.id
_entity.type
_entity.pdbx_description
1 polymer ?
#
loop_
_entity_poly.entity_id
_entity_poly.type
_entity_poly.pdbx_seq_one_letter_code
_entity_poly.pdbx_strand_id
1 'polypeptide(L)'
;FKTELTGIFPFDLVMSESIRTKLDKLPVVPISEYEVAMSIEATGHAEDKLLVWFVPRKLTKKKTKNGKEYWILDVIDSNNALVNIKCWGPKQHDQIFVNQPYMAKLDYSQQWGFSTRSVKHNFRLLG
;
A
#
# COMPACT_ATOMS: atom_id res chain seq x y z
N PHE A 1 -23.71 7.73 17.09
CA PHE A 1 -22.79 8.70 16.47
C PHE A 1 -22.68 8.38 14.98
N LYS A 2 -23.23 9.24 14.12
CA LYS A 2 -23.20 9.12 12.66
C LYS A 2 -21.94 9.81 12.14
N THR A 3 -20.91 9.05 11.81
CA THR A 3 -19.71 9.52 11.09
C THR A 3 -19.91 9.27 9.60
N GLU A 4 -20.77 10.08 8.98
CA GLU A 4 -20.79 10.29 7.55
C GLU A 4 -21.03 11.78 7.36
N LEU A 5 -20.01 12.54 6.93
CA LEU A 5 -20.18 13.80 6.18
C LEU A 5 -18.88 14.54 5.76
N THR A 6 -17.68 13.97 5.88
CA THR A 6 -16.50 14.55 5.20
C THR A 6 -15.69 13.57 4.35
N GLY A 7 -15.89 12.26 4.47
CA GLY A 7 -15.01 11.29 3.80
C GLY A 7 -13.54 11.37 4.23
N ILE A 8 -13.20 12.26 5.17
CA ILE A 8 -11.86 12.44 5.72
C ILE A 8 -11.65 11.28 6.68
N PHE A 9 -10.77 10.37 6.28
CA PHE A 9 -10.36 9.28 7.13
C PHE A 9 -9.58 9.84 8.33
N PRO A 10 -9.93 9.48 9.58
CA PRO A 10 -9.25 9.99 10.76
C PRO A 10 -7.86 9.38 10.85
N PHE A 11 -6.92 10.00 10.14
CA PHE A 11 -5.53 9.55 10.01
C PHE A 11 -4.85 9.40 11.37
N ASP A 12 -5.17 10.29 12.32
CA ASP A 12 -4.65 10.26 13.69
C ASP A 12 -5.06 9.00 14.47
N LEU A 13 -6.15 8.32 14.10
CA LEU A 13 -6.61 7.11 14.79
C LEU A 13 -5.85 5.85 14.39
N VAL A 14 -5.22 5.83 13.22
CA VAL A 14 -4.46 4.65 12.73
C VAL A 14 -2.97 4.91 12.61
N MET A 15 -2.55 6.17 12.58
CA MET A 15 -1.15 6.57 12.53
C MET A 15 -0.81 7.26 13.84
N SER A 16 -0.22 6.49 14.76
CA SER A 16 0.35 7.05 15.98
C SER A 16 1.48 8.02 15.64
N GLU A 17 1.75 8.96 16.54
CA GLU A 17 2.87 9.90 16.41
C GLU A 17 4.21 9.17 16.20
N SER A 18 4.41 8.05 16.89
CA SER A 18 5.61 7.25 16.74
C SER A 18 5.77 6.61 15.36
N ILE A 19 4.67 6.26 14.68
CA ILE A 19 4.70 5.76 13.30
C ILE A 19 5.01 6.91 12.35
N ARG A 20 4.40 8.09 12.54
CA ARG A 20 4.69 9.29 11.73
C ARG A 20 6.15 9.66 11.80
N THR A 21 6.71 9.79 13.00
CA THR A 21 8.13 10.10 13.19
C THR A 21 9.06 9.05 12.57
N LYS A 22 8.65 7.77 12.52
CA LYS A 22 9.42 6.74 11.82
C LYS A 22 9.37 6.92 10.31
N LEU A 23 8.19 7.17 9.74
CA LEU A 23 8.02 7.39 8.31
C LEU A 23 8.80 8.63 7.85
N ASP A 24 8.77 9.73 8.61
CA ASP A 24 9.52 10.96 8.31
C ASP A 24 11.05 10.74 8.25
N LYS A 25 11.55 9.70 8.92
CA LYS A 25 12.98 9.36 8.98
C LYS A 25 13.39 8.29 7.97
N LEU A 26 12.43 7.63 7.33
CA LEU A 26 12.67 6.58 6.35
C LEU A 26 12.51 7.13 4.93
N PRO A 27 13.25 6.61 3.95
CA PRO A 27 13.03 6.95 2.55
C PRO A 27 11.78 6.23 2.03
N VAL A 28 10.61 6.65 2.51
CA VAL A 28 9.31 6.05 2.22
C VAL A 28 8.31 7.14 1.87
N VAL A 29 7.55 6.94 0.80
CA VAL A 29 6.58 7.94 0.29
C VAL A 29 5.15 7.44 0.42
N PRO A 30 4.14 8.33 0.50
CA PRO A 30 2.75 7.94 0.34
C PRO A 30 2.55 7.20 -0.99
N ILE A 31 1.75 6.13 -1.02
CA ILE A 31 1.59 5.33 -2.25
C ILE A 31 1.07 6.14 -3.45
N SER A 32 0.24 7.16 -3.22
CA SER A 32 -0.26 8.05 -4.28
C SER A 32 0.80 8.98 -4.87
N GLU A 33 1.93 9.17 -4.19
CA GLU A 33 3.03 10.03 -4.64
C GLU A 33 4.15 9.26 -5.34
N TYR A 34 4.02 7.94 -5.47
CA TYR A 34 5.07 7.07 -6.03
C TYR A 34 5.59 7.53 -7.40
N GLU A 35 4.71 7.87 -8.35
CA GLU A 35 5.15 8.27 -9.71
C GLU A 35 5.91 9.59 -9.68
N VAL A 36 5.45 10.55 -8.88
CA VAL A 36 6.12 11.85 -8.70
C VAL A 36 7.47 11.64 -8.04
N ALA A 37 7.54 10.86 -6.97
CA ALA A 37 8.78 10.57 -6.26
C ALA A 37 9.78 9.83 -7.16
N MET A 38 9.34 8.83 -7.93
CA MET A 38 10.18 8.13 -8.91
C MET A 38 10.74 9.09 -9.98
N SER A 39 9.99 10.11 -10.39
CA SER A 39 10.43 11.09 -11.40
C SER A 39 11.53 12.03 -10.89
N ILE A 40 11.52 12.30 -9.57
CA ILE A 40 12.49 13.19 -8.90
C ILE A 40 13.76 12.41 -8.53
N GLU A 41 13.60 11.17 -8.08
CA GLU A 41 14.67 10.28 -7.63
C GLU A 41 15.38 9.55 -8.78
N ALA A 42 15.19 9.96 -10.04
CA ALA A 42 15.71 9.31 -11.25
C ALA A 42 17.25 9.45 -11.43
N THR A 43 18.02 9.18 -10.37
CA THR A 43 19.48 9.34 -10.30
C THR A 43 20.28 8.05 -10.47
N GLY A 44 19.66 6.89 -10.74
CA GLY A 44 20.40 5.76 -11.29
C GLY A 44 19.68 4.42 -11.15
N HIS A 45 19.62 3.66 -12.23
CA HIS A 45 19.10 2.29 -12.36
C HIS A 45 17.58 2.12 -12.52
N ALA A 46 17.20 1.43 -13.60
CA ALA A 46 15.81 1.22 -14.03
C ALA A 46 15.04 0.22 -13.14
N GLU A 47 15.75 -0.47 -12.25
CA GLU A 47 15.24 -1.45 -11.29
C GLU A 47 14.95 -0.89 -9.89
N ASP A 48 15.27 0.38 -9.64
CA ASP A 48 15.02 0.99 -8.35
C ASP A 48 13.52 1.17 -8.12
N LYS A 49 13.07 0.70 -6.95
CA LYS A 49 11.70 0.82 -6.49
C LYS A 49 11.72 1.51 -5.16
N LEU A 50 10.94 2.58 -5.05
CA LEU A 50 10.73 3.27 -3.78
C LEU A 50 9.95 2.39 -2.81
N LEU A 51 10.22 2.59 -1.52
CA LEU A 51 9.34 2.12 -0.48
C LEU A 51 8.14 3.05 -0.41
N VAL A 52 6.95 2.47 -0.36
CA VAL A 52 5.71 3.22 -0.15
C VAL A 52 5.09 2.85 1.19
N TRP A 53 4.29 3.75 1.75
CA TRP A 53 3.42 3.44 2.87
C TRP A 53 1.96 3.68 2.52
N PHE A 54 1.08 2.91 3.16
CA PHE A 54 -0.37 2.98 2.94
C PHE A 54 -1.14 2.33 4.10
N VAL A 55 -2.45 2.61 4.16
CA VAL A 55 -3.40 2.02 5.10
C VAL A 55 -4.43 1.18 4.32
N PRO A 56 -4.44 -0.15 4.49
CA PRO A 56 -5.45 -1.02 3.89
C PRO A 56 -6.87 -0.70 4.36
N ARG A 57 -7.80 -0.61 3.42
CA ARG A 57 -9.24 -0.36 3.69
C ARG A 57 -10.08 -1.60 3.45
N LYS A 58 -9.76 -2.34 2.40
CA LYS A 58 -10.55 -3.49 1.97
C LYS A 58 -9.68 -4.49 1.24
N LEU A 59 -9.87 -5.77 1.55
CA LEU A 59 -9.26 -6.88 0.84
C LEU A 59 -10.34 -7.67 0.10
N THR A 60 -10.22 -7.74 -1.22
CA THR A 60 -11.13 -8.51 -2.08
C THR A 60 -10.41 -9.70 -2.69
N LYS A 61 -10.86 -10.92 -2.38
CA LYS A 61 -10.29 -12.15 -2.96
C LYS A 61 -10.92 -12.45 -4.32
N LYS A 62 -10.09 -12.77 -5.31
CA LYS A 62 -10.53 -13.08 -6.68
C LYS A 62 -9.76 -14.26 -7.25
N LYS A 63 -10.27 -14.81 -8.36
CA LYS A 63 -9.60 -15.82 -9.17
C LYS A 63 -9.40 -15.29 -10.59
N THR A 64 -8.26 -15.60 -11.18
CA THR A 64 -8.00 -15.35 -12.61
C THR A 64 -8.83 -16.31 -13.47
N LYS A 65 -8.88 -16.06 -14.79
CA LYS A 65 -9.54 -16.97 -15.75
C LYS A 65 -9.04 -18.42 -15.63
N ASN A 66 -7.79 -18.61 -15.24
CA ASN A 66 -7.14 -19.92 -15.10
C ASN A 66 -7.25 -20.47 -13.66
N GLY A 67 -8.14 -19.94 -12.83
CA GLY A 67 -8.39 -20.41 -11.48
C GLY A 67 -7.36 -20.00 -10.41
N LYS A 68 -6.26 -19.32 -10.78
CA LYS A 68 -5.26 -18.84 -9.80
C LYS A 68 -5.83 -17.73 -8.93
N GLU A 69 -5.69 -17.86 -7.61
CA GLU A 69 -6.11 -16.85 -6.65
C GLU A 69 -5.20 -15.62 -6.69
N TYR A 70 -5.82 -14.45 -6.54
CA TYR A 70 -5.15 -13.18 -6.29
C TYR A 70 -6.05 -12.30 -5.42
N TRP A 71 -5.46 -11.35 -4.70
CA TRP A 71 -6.24 -10.37 -3.96
C TRP A 71 -6.11 -8.99 -4.59
N ILE A 72 -7.18 -8.21 -4.47
CA ILE A 72 -7.17 -6.76 -4.70
C ILE A 72 -7.25 -6.11 -3.34
N LEU A 73 -6.24 -5.31 -3.02
CA LEU A 73 -6.19 -4.54 -1.80
C LEU A 73 -6.44 -3.08 -2.12
N ASP A 74 -7.55 -2.54 -1.61
CA ASP A 74 -7.84 -1.12 -1.69
C ASP A 74 -7.18 -0.45 -0.48
N VAL A 75 -6.36 0.56 -0.74
CA VAL A 75 -5.55 1.26 0.26
C VAL A 75 -5.71 2.77 0.10
N ILE A 76 -5.43 3.51 1.18
CA ILE A 76 -5.32 4.96 1.17
C ILE A 76 -4.00 5.40 1.79
N ASP A 77 -3.67 6.66 1.66
CA ASP A 77 -2.56 7.33 2.33
C ASP A 77 -3.00 8.72 2.83
N SER A 78 -2.05 9.55 3.26
CA SER A 78 -2.29 10.90 3.80
C SER A 78 -3.07 11.82 2.88
N ASN A 79 -3.09 11.54 1.57
CA ASN A 79 -3.81 12.33 0.58
C ASN A 79 -5.27 11.85 0.40
N ASN A 80 -5.69 10.85 1.18
CA ASN A 80 -6.98 10.15 1.06
C ASN A 80 -7.21 9.57 -0.35
N ALA A 81 -6.15 9.38 -1.14
CA ALA A 81 -6.23 8.82 -2.47
C ALA A 81 -6.49 7.31 -2.40
N LEU A 82 -7.55 6.84 -3.05
CA LEU A 82 -7.85 5.41 -3.12
C LEU A 82 -7.00 4.75 -4.21
N VAL A 83 -6.08 3.88 -3.79
CA VAL A 83 -5.18 3.14 -4.68
C VAL A 83 -5.43 1.65 -4.53
N ASN A 84 -5.24 0.90 -5.62
CA ASN A 84 -5.39 -0.55 -5.62
C ASN A 84 -4.02 -1.24 -5.74
N ILE A 85 -3.79 -2.29 -4.94
CA ILE A 85 -2.61 -3.15 -5.03
C ILE A 85 -3.06 -4.57 -5.37
N LYS A 86 -2.55 -5.13 -6.46
CA LYS A 86 -2.78 -6.54 -6.82
C LYS A 86 -1.77 -7.44 -6.08
N CYS A 87 -2.27 -8.32 -5.22
CA CYS A 87 -1.45 -9.29 -4.50
C CYS A 87 -1.53 -10.65 -5.20
N TRP A 88 -0.45 -11.06 -5.86
CA TRP A 88 -0.43 -12.26 -6.70
C TRP A 88 -0.03 -13.50 -5.91
N GLY A 89 -0.82 -14.58 -6.07
CA GLY A 89 -0.54 -15.88 -5.48
C GLY A 89 -0.46 -15.88 -3.95
N PRO A 90 -1.43 -15.27 -3.25
CA PRO A 90 -1.46 -15.27 -1.79
C PRO A 90 -1.46 -16.70 -1.25
N LYS A 91 -0.83 -16.89 -0.10
CA LYS A 91 -0.75 -18.16 0.62
C LYS A 91 -1.81 -18.19 1.72
N GLN A 92 -2.16 -19.40 2.16
CA GLN A 92 -3.16 -19.59 3.22
C GLN A 92 -2.80 -18.88 4.53
N HIS A 93 -1.50 -18.72 4.80
CA HIS A 93 -1.00 -18.03 5.99
C HIS A 93 -0.75 -16.52 5.79
N ASP A 94 -0.95 -15.99 4.58
CA ASP A 94 -0.83 -14.55 4.36
C ASP A 94 -2.01 -13.84 5.05
N GLN A 95 -1.70 -12.75 5.75
CA GLN A 95 -2.67 -11.93 6.46
C GLN A 95 -2.42 -10.45 6.19
N ILE A 96 -3.50 -9.68 6.05
CA ILE A 96 -3.46 -8.22 5.92
C ILE A 96 -4.42 -7.64 6.96
N PHE A 97 -3.90 -6.80 7.84
CA PHE A 97 -4.68 -6.11 8.85
C PHE A 97 -5.23 -4.81 8.26
N VAL A 98 -6.55 -4.75 8.08
CA VAL A 98 -7.22 -3.52 7.65
C VAL A 98 -7.13 -2.45 8.73
N ASN A 99 -7.09 -1.19 8.32
CA ASN A 99 -6.91 -0.02 9.19
C ASN A 99 -5.57 0.00 9.94
N GLN A 100 -4.58 -0.79 9.55
CA GLN A 100 -3.24 -0.73 10.12
C GLN A 100 -2.24 -0.27 9.07
N PRO A 101 -1.37 0.70 9.36
CA PRO A 101 -0.42 1.20 8.39
C PRO A 101 0.66 0.16 8.05
N TYR A 102 0.96 0.06 6.76
CA TYR A 102 2.02 -0.78 6.21
C TYR A 102 3.02 0.09 5.45
N MET A 103 4.25 -0.39 5.37
CA MET A 103 5.17 -0.03 4.29
C MET A 103 5.44 -1.24 3.40
N ALA A 104 5.70 -1.00 2.11
CA ALA A 104 6.03 -2.06 1.18
C ALA A 104 6.92 -1.61 0.03
N LYS A 105 7.69 -2.56 -0.51
CA LYS A 105 8.30 -2.45 -1.84
C LYS A 105 7.35 -3.08 -2.86
N LEU A 106 6.85 -2.29 -3.80
CA LEU A 106 5.85 -2.73 -4.77
C LEU A 106 6.42 -2.75 -6.20
N ASP A 107 5.87 -3.62 -7.03
CA ASP A 107 5.98 -3.53 -8.48
C ASP A 107 4.96 -2.51 -9.00
N TYR A 108 5.31 -1.79 -10.06
CA TYR A 108 4.38 -0.91 -10.78
C TYR A 108 4.41 -1.22 -12.27
N SER A 109 3.25 -1.18 -12.94
CA SER A 109 3.15 -1.26 -14.39
C SER A 109 1.99 -0.41 -14.88
N GLN A 110 2.11 0.18 -16.07
CA GLN A 110 1.02 0.98 -16.65
C GLN A 110 -0.26 0.16 -16.88
N GLN A 111 -0.13 -1.13 -17.19
CA GLN A 111 -1.30 -1.99 -17.44
C GLN A 111 -2.05 -2.38 -16.15
N TRP A 112 -1.32 -2.64 -15.06
CA TRP A 112 -1.90 -3.24 -13.85
C TRP A 112 -1.79 -2.37 -12.60
N GLY A 113 -1.16 -1.21 -12.66
CA GLY A 113 -0.86 -0.39 -11.50
C GLY A 113 0.08 -1.12 -10.53
N PHE A 114 -0.11 -0.86 -9.23
CA PHE A 114 0.68 -1.48 -8.17
C PHE A 114 0.39 -2.96 -8.01
N SER A 115 1.44 -3.73 -7.78
CA SER A 115 1.33 -5.13 -7.45
C SER A 115 2.46 -5.64 -6.57
N THR A 116 2.25 -6.82 -6.01
CA THR A 116 3.28 -7.53 -5.25
C THR A 116 3.12 -9.03 -5.45
N ARG A 117 4.24 -9.74 -5.36
CA ARG A 117 4.27 -11.19 -5.17
C ARG A 117 4.72 -11.47 -3.74
N SER A 118 4.02 -12.34 -3.03
CA SER A 118 4.28 -12.64 -1.61
C SER A 118 4.13 -11.43 -0.68
N VAL A 119 2.95 -11.34 -0.06
CA VAL A 119 2.62 -10.29 0.92
C VAL A 119 3.59 -10.35 2.10
N LYS A 120 3.85 -11.55 2.65
CA LYS A 120 4.74 -11.76 3.80
C LYS A 120 6.12 -11.11 3.69
N HIS A 121 6.73 -11.13 2.51
CA HIS A 121 8.10 -10.63 2.33
C HIS A 121 8.15 -9.15 1.98
N ASN A 122 7.14 -8.63 1.29
CA ASN A 122 7.16 -7.27 0.79
C ASN A 122 6.43 -6.29 1.70
N PHE A 123 5.49 -6.75 2.53
CA PHE A 123 4.69 -5.88 3.38
C PHE A 123 5.25 -5.94 4.80
N ARG A 124 5.45 -4.76 5.40
CA ARG A 124 5.82 -4.62 6.80
C ARG A 124 4.80 -3.76 7.52
N LEU A 125 4.15 -4.37 8.51
CA LEU A 125 3.25 -3.70 9.44
C LEU A 125 4.04 -2.68 10.28
N LEU A 126 3.50 -1.48 10.47
CA LEU A 126 4.16 -0.38 11.17
C LEU A 126 3.70 -0.22 12.63
N GLY A 127 2.56 -0.81 12.99
CA GLY A 127 1.90 -0.74 14.32
C GLY A 127 1.73 -2.10 14.99
#